data_AF-A0A929USU3-F1
#
_entry.id   AF-A0A929USU3-F1
#
_cell.length_a   1.000
_cell.length_b   1.000
_cell.length_c   1.000
_cell.angle_alpha   90.00
_cell.angle_beta   90.00
_cell.angle_gamma   90.00
#
_symmetry.space_group_name_H-M   'P 1'
#
loop_
_entity.id
_entity.type
_entity.pdbx_description
1 polymer ?
#
loop_
_entity_poly.entity_id
_entity_poly.type
_entity_poly.pdbx_seq_one_letter_code
_entity_poly.pdbx_strand_id
1 'polypeptide(L)'
;NMLAIHEGGPETMNLREIIKACVDFQFECTRRKYTTLLAREKAKKEIQEGLIKACNVIDLIIEILRGSETRQMAKECLVSGKTDGISFRSRESKIMAAQLLFSEKQADAILEMRLYKLIGLEIHALMKEHEETVAKIYRYEDILEERSSMAMVISKELADIRKEYGRKRRTEIGNFADAVYEEKQAEEFDLAFVMDRFGYAKTIDLPTFEKNKEGIATEYPYGFICRNTGKICIFTNTGNLHTIKAQDLPQGKLKDKGIPIDNVSNFDAAREQIVFAASQSDLNLYRLIFITKQAMVKMVDGGEFDVAKKCVAATKLNEGDEVIRIGLLKTQKTIVLQTQNHYFLRFPLEEIPEKKKAAIGVRGMKLGKNDALSQVYFLEDVDLSVAAVEGKSIALNTLKIASRDGRGQKKT
;
A
#
# COMPACT_ATOMS: atom_id res chain seq x y z
N ASN A 1 1.97 4.87 -2.27
CA ASN A 1 1.87 6.17 -1.58
C ASN A 1 2.62 7.21 -2.41
N MET A 2 1.98 8.31 -2.83
CA MET A 2 2.60 9.36 -3.65
C MET A 2 3.00 10.54 -2.76
N LEU A 3 4.17 10.43 -2.12
CA LEU A 3 4.72 11.45 -1.22
C LEU A 3 5.85 12.20 -1.96
N ALA A 4 5.82 13.53 -1.96
CA ALA A 4 6.81 14.37 -2.62
C ALA A 4 7.15 15.62 -1.78
N ILE A 5 8.23 16.32 -2.13
CA ILE A 5 8.54 17.63 -1.56
C ILE A 5 7.88 18.69 -2.43
N HIS A 6 6.97 19.48 -1.85
CA HIS A 6 6.33 20.61 -2.50
C HIS A 6 6.57 21.87 -1.65
N GLU A 7 7.06 22.94 -2.28
CA GLU A 7 7.39 24.22 -1.62
C GLU A 7 8.26 24.12 -0.35
N GLY A 8 9.14 23.10 -0.28
CA GLY A 8 10.07 22.90 0.82
C GLY A 8 9.58 22.00 1.95
N GLY A 9 8.37 21.44 1.86
CA GLY A 9 7.80 20.49 2.83
C GLY A 9 7.35 19.16 2.21
N PRO A 10 7.25 18.07 2.99
CA PRO A 10 6.72 16.80 2.52
C PRO A 10 5.18 16.81 2.44
N GLU A 11 4.63 16.52 1.27
CA GLU A 11 3.19 16.46 1.02
C GLU A 11 2.79 15.18 0.28
N THR A 12 1.62 14.64 0.63
CA THR A 12 1.02 13.51 -0.10
C THR A 12 0.10 14.08 -1.17
N MET A 13 0.44 13.86 -2.44
CA MET A 13 -0.24 14.49 -3.58
C MET A 13 -0.92 13.46 -4.47
N ASN A 14 -2.07 13.81 -5.04
CA ASN A 14 -2.72 13.03 -6.09
C ASN A 14 -2.14 13.36 -7.49
N LEU A 15 -2.52 12.57 -8.50
CA LEU A 15 -2.00 12.72 -9.86
C LEU A 15 -2.24 14.12 -10.46
N ARG A 16 -3.40 14.73 -10.17
CA ARG A 16 -3.74 16.07 -10.68
C ARG A 16 -2.85 17.13 -10.06
N GLU A 17 -2.60 17.04 -8.76
CA GLU A 17 -1.72 17.95 -8.02
C GLU A 17 -0.28 17.87 -8.54
N ILE A 18 0.23 16.65 -8.75
CA ILE A 18 1.59 16.44 -9.31
C ILE A 18 1.70 17.06 -10.71
N ILE A 19 0.73 16.79 -11.60
CA ILE A 19 0.74 17.35 -12.96
C ILE A 19 0.67 18.87 -12.91
N LYS A 20 -0.18 19.43 -12.04
CA LYS A 20 -0.29 20.89 -11.87
C LYS A 20 1.03 21.51 -11.42
N ALA A 21 1.65 20.97 -10.37
CA ALA A 21 2.94 21.46 -9.88
C ALA A 21 4.04 21.38 -10.95
N CYS A 22 4.08 20.30 -11.72
CA CYS A 22 5.01 20.14 -12.84
C CYS A 22 4.79 21.20 -13.93
N VAL A 23 3.52 21.46 -14.29
CA VAL A 23 3.17 22.50 -15.26
C VAL A 23 3.55 23.90 -14.75
N ASP A 24 3.20 24.23 -13.51
CA ASP A 24 3.50 25.54 -12.92
C ASP A 24 5.02 25.79 -12.89
N PHE A 25 5.82 24.79 -12.50
CA PHE A 25 7.27 24.85 -12.58
C PHE A 25 7.79 25.02 -14.01
N GLN A 26 7.18 24.35 -15.00
CA GLN A 26 7.56 24.51 -16.41
C GLN A 26 7.30 25.95 -16.90
N PHE A 27 6.18 26.56 -16.50
CA PHE A 27 5.90 27.98 -16.82
C PHE A 27 6.95 28.91 -16.19
N GLU A 28 7.35 28.67 -14.94
CA GLU A 28 8.40 29.44 -14.27
C GLU A 28 9.74 29.35 -15.00
N CYS A 29 10.17 28.12 -15.31
CA CYS A 29 11.41 27.84 -16.05
C CYS A 29 11.40 28.49 -17.44
N THR A 30 10.30 28.36 -18.18
CA THR A 30 10.13 28.96 -19.51
C THR A 30 10.15 30.49 -19.43
N ARG A 31 9.48 31.09 -18.43
CA ARG A 31 9.51 32.54 -18.21
C ARG A 31 10.93 33.03 -17.95
N ARG A 32 11.71 32.35 -17.10
CA ARG A 32 13.12 32.70 -16.83
C ARG A 32 13.99 32.63 -18.08
N LYS A 33 13.83 31.56 -18.87
CA LYS A 33 14.51 31.38 -20.18
C LYS A 33 14.23 32.55 -21.11
N TYR A 34 12.95 32.86 -21.37
CA TYR A 34 12.58 33.93 -22.32
C TYR A 34 12.89 35.33 -21.81
N THR A 35 12.83 35.58 -20.49
CA THR A 35 13.28 36.85 -19.91
C THR A 35 14.77 37.09 -20.18
N THR A 36 15.58 36.04 -20.02
CA THR A 36 17.03 36.11 -20.27
C THR A 36 17.33 36.30 -21.76
N LEU A 37 16.62 35.57 -22.64
CA LEU A 37 16.77 35.72 -24.09
C LEU A 37 16.33 37.10 -24.57
N LEU A 38 15.21 37.62 -24.06
CA LEU A 38 14.72 38.96 -24.39
C LEU A 38 15.71 40.04 -23.98
N ALA A 39 16.25 39.98 -22.76
CA ALA A 39 17.26 40.92 -22.30
C ALA A 39 18.52 40.90 -23.20
N ARG A 40 18.96 39.71 -23.61
CA ARG A 40 20.09 39.54 -24.52
C ARG A 40 19.82 40.12 -25.90
N GLU A 41 18.67 39.84 -26.51
CA GLU A 41 18.33 40.40 -27.83
C GLU A 41 18.11 41.91 -27.77
N LYS A 42 17.52 42.47 -26.69
CA LYS A 42 17.39 43.93 -26.49
C LYS A 42 18.75 44.61 -26.41
N ALA A 43 19.70 44.06 -25.65
CA ALA A 43 21.06 44.58 -25.59
C ALA A 43 21.76 44.49 -26.96
N LYS A 44 21.53 43.40 -27.70
CA LYS A 44 22.07 43.24 -29.06
C LYS A 44 21.49 44.27 -30.03
N LYS A 45 20.17 44.48 -29.98
CA LYS A 45 19.45 45.48 -30.78
C LYS A 45 20.03 46.89 -30.57
N GLU A 46 20.24 47.29 -29.31
CA GLU A 46 20.82 48.60 -28.95
C GLU A 46 22.16 48.83 -29.66
N ILE A 47 23.06 47.83 -29.63
CA ILE A 47 24.36 47.92 -30.30
C ILE A 47 24.21 48.00 -31.82
N GLN A 48 23.37 47.15 -32.41
CA GLN A 48 23.14 47.12 -33.86
C GLN A 48 22.59 48.46 -34.37
N GLU A 49 21.63 49.07 -33.67
CA GLU A 49 21.09 50.39 -34.03
C GLU A 49 22.17 51.47 -34.00
N GLY A 50 23.06 51.43 -32.99
CA GLY A 50 24.20 52.34 -32.90
C GLY A 50 25.17 52.17 -34.07
N LEU A 51 25.52 50.93 -34.42
CA LEU A 51 26.41 50.63 -35.55
C LEU A 51 25.79 51.02 -36.90
N ILE A 52 24.51 50.72 -37.13
CA ILE A 52 23.80 51.11 -38.37
C ILE A 52 23.77 52.64 -38.50
N LYS A 53 23.42 53.35 -37.41
CA LYS A 53 23.43 54.82 -37.40
C LYS A 53 24.84 55.37 -37.65
N ALA A 54 25.88 54.78 -37.06
CA ALA A 54 27.27 55.18 -37.27
C ALA A 54 27.74 54.96 -38.71
N CYS A 55 27.35 53.84 -39.34
CA CYS A 55 27.67 53.58 -40.76
C CYS A 55 27.07 54.63 -41.70
N ASN A 56 25.87 55.14 -41.42
CA ASN A 56 25.23 56.18 -42.23
C ASN A 56 25.94 57.55 -42.17
N VAL A 57 26.70 57.81 -41.10
CA VAL A 57 27.46 59.06 -40.90
C VAL A 57 28.96 58.78 -40.77
N ILE A 58 29.47 57.77 -41.46
CA ILE A 58 30.82 57.24 -41.23
C ILE A 58 31.93 58.27 -41.43
N ASP A 59 31.78 59.18 -42.40
CA ASP A 59 32.77 60.24 -42.65
C ASP A 59 32.92 61.17 -41.44
N LEU A 60 31.81 61.50 -40.77
CA LEU A 60 31.80 62.27 -39.54
C LEU A 60 32.46 61.50 -38.39
N ILE A 61 32.18 60.20 -38.26
CA ILE A 61 32.80 59.34 -37.25
C ILE A 61 34.33 59.28 -37.46
N ILE A 62 34.79 59.10 -38.69
CA ILE A 62 36.22 59.09 -39.03
C ILE A 62 36.86 60.46 -38.76
N GLU A 63 36.15 61.55 -39.04
CA GLU A 63 36.60 62.90 -38.75
C GLU A 63 36.78 63.13 -37.24
N ILE A 64 35.81 62.73 -36.42
CA ILE A 64 35.89 62.77 -34.94
C ILE A 64 37.10 61.94 -34.46
N LEU A 65 37.26 60.72 -34.97
CA LEU A 65 38.35 59.83 -34.59
C LEU A 65 39.73 60.38 -34.94
N ARG A 66 39.90 60.97 -36.13
CA ARG A 66 41.18 61.55 -36.56
C ARG A 66 41.46 62.90 -35.90
N GLY A 67 40.41 63.64 -35.52
CA GLY A 67 40.50 64.94 -34.87
C GLY A 67 40.66 64.88 -33.35
N SER A 68 40.48 63.71 -32.72
CA SER A 68 40.61 63.49 -31.28
C SER A 68 42.01 63.01 -30.90
N GLU A 69 42.58 63.53 -29.82
CA GLU A 69 43.90 63.09 -29.32
C GLU A 69 43.83 61.79 -28.51
N THR A 70 42.69 61.50 -27.90
CA THR A 70 42.50 60.31 -27.04
C THR A 70 41.21 59.55 -27.37
N ARG A 71 41.19 58.24 -27.07
CA ARG A 71 39.98 57.40 -27.17
C ARG A 71 38.84 57.96 -26.31
N GLN A 72 39.16 58.51 -25.15
CA GLN A 72 38.18 59.08 -24.23
C GLN A 72 37.50 60.32 -24.83
N MET A 73 38.26 61.23 -25.47
CA MET A 73 37.69 62.40 -26.16
C MET A 73 36.73 61.99 -27.28
N ALA A 74 37.13 61.02 -28.11
CA ALA A 74 36.26 60.50 -29.17
C ALA A 74 34.98 59.88 -28.59
N LYS A 75 35.10 59.09 -27.51
CA LYS A 75 33.95 58.50 -26.82
C LYS A 75 33.00 59.57 -26.28
N GLU A 76 33.52 60.59 -25.60
CA GLU A 76 32.70 61.68 -25.05
C GLU A 76 31.97 62.48 -26.15
N CYS A 77 32.61 62.68 -27.29
CA CYS A 77 31.99 63.30 -28.47
C CYS A 77 30.84 62.44 -29.01
N LEU A 78 31.03 61.13 -29.16
CA LEU A 78 29.97 60.22 -29.62
C LEU A 78 28.80 60.15 -28.64
N VAL A 79 29.06 60.14 -27.33
CA VAL A 79 28.02 59.97 -26.31
C VAL A 79 27.25 61.26 -26.05
N SER A 80 27.95 62.39 -25.96
CA SER A 80 27.39 63.64 -25.43
C SER A 80 27.53 64.84 -26.36
N GLY A 81 28.07 64.67 -27.57
CA GLY A 81 28.26 65.75 -28.53
C GLY A 81 29.32 66.79 -28.10
N LYS A 82 30.19 66.46 -27.13
CA LYS A 82 31.28 67.36 -26.73
C LYS A 82 32.32 67.48 -27.84
N THR A 83 32.43 68.68 -28.42
CA THR A 83 33.33 68.96 -29.56
C THR A 83 34.61 69.70 -29.15
N ASP A 84 34.79 69.97 -27.85
CA ASP A 84 35.94 70.70 -27.32
C ASP A 84 37.24 69.91 -27.51
N GLY A 85 38.27 70.56 -28.04
CA GLY A 85 39.57 69.95 -28.31
C GLY A 85 39.60 69.00 -29.52
N ILE A 86 38.52 68.84 -30.27
CA ILE A 86 38.48 68.02 -31.50
C ILE A 86 38.64 68.92 -32.73
N SER A 87 39.58 68.56 -33.61
CA SER A 87 39.80 69.26 -34.87
C SER A 87 38.85 68.77 -35.95
N PHE A 88 38.05 69.69 -36.52
CA PHE A 88 37.10 69.42 -37.61
C PHE A 88 37.54 70.14 -38.89
N ARG A 89 37.31 69.50 -40.04
CA ARG A 89 37.55 70.04 -41.39
C ARG A 89 36.55 71.12 -41.78
N SER A 90 35.33 71.03 -41.27
CA SER A 90 34.25 71.97 -41.59
C SER A 90 33.47 72.41 -40.35
N ARG A 91 32.89 73.61 -40.40
CA ARG A 91 31.96 74.09 -39.36
C ARG A 91 30.71 73.21 -39.28
N GLU A 92 30.28 72.66 -40.41
CA GLU A 92 29.12 71.78 -40.52
C GLU A 92 29.35 70.46 -39.77
N SER A 93 30.52 69.81 -39.97
CA SER A 93 30.91 68.59 -39.24
C SER A 93 30.89 68.81 -37.73
N LYS A 94 31.37 69.96 -37.24
CA LYS A 94 31.35 70.30 -35.81
C LYS A 94 29.91 70.42 -35.28
N ILE A 95 29.01 71.04 -36.03
CA ILE A 95 27.59 71.16 -35.63
C ILE A 95 26.91 69.78 -35.62
N MET A 96 27.18 68.94 -36.62
CA MET A 96 26.63 67.58 -36.68
C MET A 96 27.18 66.70 -35.55
N ALA A 97 28.47 66.80 -35.23
CA ALA A 97 29.08 66.09 -34.11
C ALA A 97 28.43 66.48 -32.76
N ALA A 98 28.10 67.75 -32.57
CA ALA A 98 27.43 68.23 -31.36
C ALA A 98 26.00 67.68 -31.18
N GLN A 99 25.40 67.13 -32.24
CA GLN A 99 24.07 66.51 -32.20
C GLN A 99 24.13 65.00 -31.97
N LEU A 100 25.32 64.40 -31.89
CA LEU A 100 25.47 62.97 -31.64
C LEU A 100 25.11 62.62 -30.20
N LEU A 101 24.28 61.59 -30.07
CA LEU A 101 23.78 61.05 -28.82
C LEU A 101 23.75 59.53 -28.97
N PHE A 102 24.87 58.88 -28.69
CA PHE A 102 25.00 57.43 -28.59
C PHE A 102 25.05 57.00 -27.12
N SER A 103 24.58 55.80 -26.79
CA SER A 103 24.83 55.24 -25.45
C SER A 103 26.32 54.90 -25.28
N GLU A 104 26.80 54.79 -24.04
CA GLU A 104 28.20 54.41 -23.80
C GLU A 104 28.57 53.09 -24.47
N LYS A 105 27.65 52.11 -24.44
CA LYS A 105 27.83 50.80 -25.06
C LYS A 105 27.88 50.88 -26.59
N GLN A 106 27.03 51.72 -27.19
CA GLN A 106 27.06 51.97 -28.63
C GLN A 106 28.38 52.65 -29.04
N ALA A 107 28.81 53.67 -28.29
CA ALA A 107 30.08 54.35 -28.57
C ALA A 107 31.27 53.39 -28.48
N ASP A 108 31.33 52.53 -27.45
CA ASP A 108 32.37 51.51 -27.33
C ASP A 108 32.36 50.55 -28.53
N ALA A 109 31.19 50.07 -28.96
CA ALA A 109 31.06 49.21 -30.13
C ALA A 109 31.47 49.89 -31.44
N ILE A 110 31.18 51.18 -31.61
CA ILE A 110 31.60 51.98 -32.77
C ILE A 110 33.13 52.12 -32.80
N LEU A 111 33.74 52.41 -31.64
CA LEU A 111 35.19 52.55 -31.50
C LEU A 111 35.94 51.23 -31.76
N GLU A 112 35.29 50.08 -31.50
CA GLU A 112 35.84 48.74 -31.72
C GLU A 112 35.54 48.19 -33.12
N MET A 113 34.80 48.93 -33.94
CA MET A 113 34.43 48.51 -35.28
C MET A 113 35.67 48.40 -36.20
N ARG A 114 35.74 47.31 -36.95
CA ARG A 114 36.83 47.07 -37.92
C ARG A 114 36.46 47.61 -39.29
N LEU A 115 37.43 48.15 -40.04
CA LEU A 115 37.21 48.80 -41.34
C LEU A 115 36.45 47.94 -42.37
N TYR A 116 36.65 46.62 -42.40
CA TYR A 116 35.94 45.75 -43.34
C TYR A 116 34.41 45.70 -43.09
N LYS A 117 33.92 46.09 -41.89
CA LYS A 117 32.49 46.17 -41.59
C LYS A 117 31.75 47.24 -42.38
N LEU A 118 32.49 48.14 -43.02
CA LEU A 118 31.96 49.20 -43.89
C LEU A 118 31.70 48.72 -45.33
N ILE A 119 32.11 47.49 -45.67
CA ILE A 119 31.79 46.90 -46.98
C ILE A 119 30.27 46.77 -47.11
N GLY A 120 29.68 47.17 -48.24
CA GLY A 120 28.23 47.19 -48.42
C GLY A 120 27.53 45.86 -48.08
N LEU A 121 28.14 44.72 -48.41
CA LEU A 121 27.63 43.40 -48.03
C LEU A 121 27.57 43.18 -46.51
N GLU A 122 28.56 43.66 -45.76
CA GLU A 122 28.59 43.56 -44.29
C GLU A 122 27.54 44.48 -43.65
N ILE A 123 27.30 45.66 -44.22
CA ILE A 123 26.24 46.56 -43.77
C ILE A 123 24.87 45.93 -44.01
N HIS A 124 24.63 45.37 -45.20
CA HIS A 124 23.39 44.65 -45.48
C HIS A 124 23.20 43.43 -44.57
N ALA A 125 24.27 42.69 -44.27
CA ALA A 125 24.23 41.59 -43.31
C ALA A 125 23.86 42.09 -41.90
N LEU A 126 24.43 43.22 -41.44
CA LEU A 126 24.10 43.84 -40.15
C LEU A 126 22.63 44.27 -40.08
N MET A 127 22.11 44.89 -41.15
CA MET A 127 20.69 45.29 -41.23
C MET A 127 19.77 44.08 -41.17
N LYS A 128 20.09 43.01 -41.93
CA LYS A 128 19.31 41.77 -41.88
C LYS A 128 19.35 41.12 -40.50
N GLU A 129 20.51 41.08 -39.85
CA GLU A 129 20.65 40.56 -38.49
C GLU A 129 19.85 41.40 -37.48
N HIS A 130 19.76 42.71 -37.69
CA HIS A 130 18.94 43.60 -36.88
C HIS A 130 17.44 43.30 -37.05
N GLU A 131 16.96 43.11 -38.28
CA GLU A 131 15.56 42.71 -38.56
C GLU A 131 15.21 41.38 -37.86
N GLU A 132 16.10 40.38 -37.94
CA GLU A 132 15.94 39.10 -37.25
C GLU A 132 15.91 39.28 -35.72
N THR A 133 16.73 40.19 -35.19
CA THR A 133 16.78 40.50 -33.75
C THR A 133 15.49 41.16 -33.28
N VAL A 134 14.95 42.12 -34.05
CA VAL A 134 13.66 42.76 -33.77
C VAL A 134 12.51 41.74 -33.82
N ALA A 135 12.49 40.85 -34.82
CA ALA A 135 11.49 39.79 -34.91
C ALA A 135 11.55 38.83 -33.71
N LYS A 136 12.75 38.50 -33.22
CA LYS A 136 12.93 37.70 -32.00
C LYS A 136 12.42 38.41 -30.76
N ILE A 137 12.72 39.71 -30.60
CA ILE A 137 12.24 40.53 -29.48
C ILE A 137 10.71 40.51 -29.43
N TYR A 138 10.05 40.82 -30.55
CA TYR A 138 8.59 40.81 -30.63
C TYR A 138 8.01 39.45 -30.22
N ARG A 139 8.58 38.36 -30.75
CA ARG A 139 8.16 37.00 -30.40
C ARG A 139 8.37 36.68 -28.92
N TYR A 140 9.48 37.10 -28.34
CA TYR A 140 9.78 36.83 -26.93
C TYR A 140 8.91 37.68 -25.99
N GLU A 141 8.58 38.91 -26.36
CA GLU A 141 7.61 39.75 -25.66
C GLU A 141 6.21 39.11 -25.68
N ASP A 142 5.73 38.68 -26.85
CA ASP A 142 4.45 37.96 -26.99
C ASP A 142 4.41 36.69 -26.11
N ILE A 143 5.47 35.89 -26.09
CA ILE A 143 5.57 34.70 -25.24
C ILE A 143 5.51 35.05 -23.75
N LEU A 144 6.08 36.18 -23.33
CA LEU A 144 6.13 36.57 -21.92
C LEU A 144 4.84 37.23 -21.43
N GLU A 145 4.16 37.97 -22.31
CA GLU A 145 2.93 38.70 -22.02
C GLU A 145 1.69 37.80 -22.12
N GLU A 146 1.61 36.98 -23.17
CA GLU A 146 0.42 36.20 -23.48
C GLU A 146 0.57 34.74 -22.99
N ARG A 147 -0.32 34.35 -22.07
CA ARG A 147 -0.28 33.01 -21.47
C ARG A 147 -0.53 31.92 -22.52
N SER A 148 -1.37 32.18 -23.50
CA SER A 148 -1.66 31.22 -24.58
C SER A 148 -0.44 31.00 -25.48
N SER A 149 0.32 32.05 -25.81
CA SER A 149 1.59 31.95 -26.54
C SER A 149 2.64 31.13 -25.78
N MET A 150 2.79 31.36 -24.47
CA MET A 150 3.68 30.55 -23.63
C MET A 150 3.26 29.07 -23.61
N ALA A 151 1.96 28.79 -23.47
CA ALA A 151 1.43 27.44 -23.47
C ALA A 151 1.68 26.71 -24.79
N MET A 152 1.58 27.43 -25.92
CA MET A 152 1.85 26.86 -27.25
C MET A 152 3.33 26.46 -27.40
N VAL A 153 4.24 27.30 -26.93
CA VAL A 153 5.69 26.99 -26.92
C VAL A 153 5.98 25.77 -26.06
N ILE A 154 5.46 25.72 -24.83
CA ILE A 154 5.66 24.58 -23.92
C ILE A 154 5.08 23.30 -24.54
N SER A 155 3.88 23.40 -25.13
CA SER A 155 3.23 22.24 -25.76
C SER A 155 4.05 21.71 -26.94
N LYS A 156 4.65 22.60 -27.74
CA LYS A 156 5.55 22.22 -28.83
C LYS A 156 6.81 21.53 -28.30
N GLU A 157 7.45 22.10 -27.28
CA GLU A 157 8.63 21.48 -26.64
C GLU A 157 8.30 20.08 -26.08
N LEU A 158 7.15 19.91 -25.43
CA LEU A 158 6.69 18.61 -24.93
C LEU A 158 6.39 17.61 -26.05
N ALA A 159 5.84 18.07 -27.19
CA ALA A 159 5.62 17.24 -28.36
C ALA A 159 6.93 16.76 -28.99
N ASP A 160 7.94 17.63 -29.05
CA ASP A 160 9.27 17.30 -29.54
C ASP A 160 9.97 16.28 -28.62
N ILE A 161 9.89 16.47 -27.29
CA ILE A 161 10.39 15.49 -26.29
C ILE A 161 9.68 14.14 -26.46
N ARG A 162 8.36 14.14 -26.63
CA ARG A 162 7.60 12.89 -26.86
C ARG A 162 8.05 12.19 -28.14
N LYS A 163 8.38 12.94 -29.20
CA LYS A 163 8.86 12.38 -30.47
C LYS A 163 10.25 11.77 -30.34
N GLU A 164 11.15 12.43 -29.61
CA GLU A 164 12.54 12.00 -29.44
C GLU A 164 12.69 10.82 -28.46
N TYR A 165 11.97 10.87 -27.33
CA TYR A 165 12.13 9.91 -26.22
C TYR A 165 10.97 8.91 -26.09
N GLY A 166 9.95 9.02 -26.93
CA GLY A 166 8.77 8.15 -26.90
C GLY A 166 9.10 6.69 -27.16
N ARG A 167 8.64 5.79 -26.28
CA ARG A 167 8.77 4.34 -26.46
C ARG A 167 7.39 3.68 -26.38
N LYS A 168 7.22 2.56 -27.09
CA LYS A 168 5.99 1.74 -26.97
C LYS A 168 5.85 1.25 -25.53
N ARG A 169 4.60 1.19 -25.05
CA ARG A 169 4.26 0.66 -23.74
C ARG A 169 4.72 -0.80 -23.64
N ARG A 170 5.41 -1.14 -22.56
CA ARG A 170 5.88 -2.51 -22.28
C ARG A 170 4.87 -3.34 -21.50
N THR A 171 4.05 -2.68 -20.69
CA THR A 171 3.02 -3.30 -19.86
C THR A 171 1.68 -3.26 -20.58
N GLU A 172 0.83 -4.24 -20.29
CA GLU A 172 -0.58 -4.27 -20.70
C GLU A 172 -1.45 -4.11 -19.44
N ILE A 173 -2.54 -3.35 -19.54
CA ILE A 173 -3.57 -3.32 -18.50
C ILE A 173 -4.78 -4.06 -19.07
N GLY A 174 -5.06 -5.23 -18.53
CA GLY A 174 -6.24 -6.03 -18.84
C GLY A 174 -7.02 -6.35 -17.57
N ASN A 175 -8.29 -6.71 -17.72
CA ASN A 175 -9.09 -7.32 -16.65
C ASN A 175 -8.66 -8.78 -16.51
N PHE A 176 -7.44 -8.99 -16.03
CA PHE A 176 -7.02 -10.28 -15.52
C PHE A 176 -7.76 -10.46 -14.19
N ALA A 177 -8.50 -11.56 -14.02
CA ALA A 177 -9.02 -11.93 -12.69
C ALA A 177 -7.84 -11.85 -11.71
N ASP A 178 -8.03 -11.19 -10.56
CA ASP A 178 -6.99 -10.84 -9.59
C ASP A 178 -5.81 -11.79 -9.71
N ALA A 179 -4.68 -11.29 -10.21
CA ALA A 179 -3.46 -12.06 -10.32
C ALA A 179 -3.11 -12.53 -8.91
N VAL A 180 -3.52 -13.76 -8.58
CA VAL A 180 -3.01 -14.51 -7.46
C VAL A 180 -1.51 -14.51 -7.71
N TYR A 181 -0.80 -13.72 -6.92
CA TYR A 181 0.63 -13.89 -6.78
C TYR A 181 0.77 -15.31 -6.23
N GLU A 182 1.03 -16.28 -7.10
CA GLU A 182 1.55 -17.57 -6.68
C GLU A 182 2.96 -17.25 -6.15
N GLU A 183 3.02 -16.79 -4.89
CA GLU A 183 4.10 -17.17 -4.00
C GLU A 183 4.39 -18.62 -4.34
N LYS A 184 5.62 -18.94 -4.73
CA LYS A 184 6.12 -20.33 -4.82
C LYS A 184 5.39 -21.12 -3.75
N GLN A 185 4.45 -21.98 -4.14
CA GLN A 185 3.63 -22.71 -3.17
C GLN A 185 4.63 -23.33 -2.21
N ALA A 186 4.63 -22.86 -0.96
CA ALA A 186 5.48 -23.42 0.07
C ALA A 186 5.19 -24.93 0.04
N GLU A 187 6.22 -25.75 -0.11
CA GLU A 187 6.04 -27.20 -0.17
C GLU A 187 5.17 -27.60 1.03
N GLU A 188 3.99 -28.16 0.75
CA GLU A 188 3.07 -28.57 1.81
C GLU A 188 3.67 -29.81 2.47
N PHE A 189 3.92 -29.71 3.77
CA PHE A 189 4.33 -30.85 4.58
C PHE A 189 3.58 -30.87 5.91
N ASP A 190 3.44 -32.07 6.46
CA ASP A 190 2.77 -32.29 7.73
C ASP A 190 3.71 -31.97 8.89
N LEU A 191 3.15 -31.27 9.87
CA LEU A 191 3.77 -30.97 11.15
C LEU A 191 2.75 -31.20 12.27
N ALA A 192 3.16 -31.10 13.53
CA ALA A 192 2.25 -31.23 14.66
C ALA A 192 2.13 -29.91 15.41
N PHE A 193 0.88 -29.50 15.67
CA PHE A 193 0.56 -28.45 16.61
C PHE A 193 0.51 -29.04 18.02
N VAL A 194 1.11 -28.34 18.99
CA VAL A 194 1.00 -28.66 20.41
C VAL A 194 0.75 -27.38 21.21
N MET A 195 -0.16 -27.46 22.18
CA MET A 195 -0.48 -26.36 23.09
C MET A 195 -0.63 -26.85 24.52
N ASP A 196 0.03 -26.16 25.44
CA ASP A 196 0.03 -26.50 26.86
C ASP A 196 -1.24 -25.99 27.58
N ARG A 197 -1.34 -26.27 28.87
CA ARG A 197 -2.47 -25.85 29.72
C ARG A 197 -2.56 -24.35 29.94
N PHE A 198 -1.49 -23.60 29.66
CA PHE A 198 -1.40 -22.16 29.82
C PHE A 198 -1.66 -21.41 28.50
N GLY A 199 -1.95 -22.12 27.41
CA GLY A 199 -2.22 -21.53 26.10
C GLY A 199 -0.98 -21.17 25.30
N TYR A 200 0.20 -21.71 25.65
CA TYR A 200 1.40 -21.56 24.83
C TYR A 200 1.40 -22.60 23.72
N ALA A 201 1.39 -22.14 22.49
CA ALA A 201 1.34 -22.95 21.29
C ALA A 201 2.62 -22.88 20.46
N LYS A 202 2.94 -23.99 19.80
CA LYS A 202 4.06 -24.12 18.86
C LYS A 202 3.80 -25.24 17.86
N THR A 203 4.62 -25.29 16.83
CA THR A 203 4.67 -26.41 15.89
C THR A 203 5.97 -27.22 16.08
N ILE A 204 5.87 -28.53 15.93
CA ILE A 204 7.00 -29.48 15.99
C ILE A 204 6.98 -30.39 14.77
N ASP A 205 8.11 -30.99 14.42
CA ASP A 205 8.19 -31.96 13.33
C ASP A 205 7.42 -33.25 13.65
N LEU A 206 6.87 -33.88 12.60
CA LEU A 206 6.06 -35.09 12.74
C LEU A 206 6.81 -36.27 13.39
N PRO A 207 8.08 -36.58 13.06
CA PRO A 207 8.82 -37.64 13.74
C PRO A 207 8.94 -37.43 15.25
N THR A 208 9.17 -36.18 15.69
CA THR A 208 9.21 -35.84 17.11
C THR A 208 7.85 -36.04 17.78
N PHE A 209 6.75 -35.67 17.10
CA PHE A 209 5.40 -35.89 17.62
C PHE A 209 5.08 -37.38 17.79
N GLU A 210 5.33 -38.20 16.77
CA GLU A 210 5.04 -39.64 16.79
C GLU A 210 5.84 -40.37 17.89
N LYS A 211 7.12 -40.02 18.06
CA LYS A 211 7.99 -40.62 19.08
C LYS A 211 7.57 -40.30 20.51
N ASN A 212 6.91 -39.16 20.75
CA ASN A 212 6.59 -38.66 22.09
C ASN A 212 5.07 -38.58 22.36
N LYS A 213 4.26 -39.32 21.60
CA LYS A 213 2.79 -39.21 21.59
C LYS A 213 2.14 -39.28 22.98
N GLU A 214 2.58 -40.20 23.84
CA GLU A 214 2.04 -40.38 25.19
C GLU A 214 2.37 -39.21 26.13
N GLY A 215 3.61 -38.71 26.07
CA GLY A 215 4.04 -37.55 26.85
C GLY A 215 3.31 -36.29 26.40
N ILE A 216 3.14 -36.11 25.09
CA ILE A 216 2.41 -34.97 24.53
C ILE A 216 0.95 -35.00 24.98
N ALA A 217 0.27 -36.15 24.92
CA ALA A 217 -1.11 -36.27 25.37
C ALA A 217 -1.31 -35.95 26.87
N THR A 218 -0.26 -36.07 27.68
CA THR A 218 -0.31 -35.80 29.13
C THR A 218 -0.05 -34.33 29.45
N GLU A 219 0.94 -33.73 28.79
CA GLU A 219 1.41 -32.37 29.06
C GLU A 219 0.65 -31.30 28.24
N TYR A 220 0.23 -31.63 27.02
CA TYR A 220 -0.38 -30.72 26.05
C TYR A 220 -1.83 -31.15 25.79
N PRO A 221 -2.84 -30.46 26.36
CA PRO A 221 -4.24 -30.83 26.19
C PRO A 221 -4.72 -30.82 24.73
N TYR A 222 -4.02 -30.08 23.87
CA TYR A 222 -4.33 -29.99 22.44
C TYR A 222 -3.06 -30.30 21.64
N GLY A 223 -3.02 -31.50 21.06
CA GLY A 223 -1.93 -31.97 20.22
C GLY A 223 -2.46 -32.76 19.03
N PHE A 224 -2.19 -32.29 17.80
CA PHE A 224 -2.68 -32.93 16.58
C PHE A 224 -1.84 -32.54 15.36
N ILE A 225 -1.98 -33.31 14.29
CA ILE A 225 -1.27 -33.11 13.03
C ILE A 225 -1.98 -32.02 12.22
N CYS A 226 -1.20 -31.13 11.60
CA CYS A 226 -1.68 -30.12 10.66
C CYS A 226 -0.65 -29.81 9.59
N ARG A 227 -1.08 -29.20 8.49
CA ARG A 227 -0.17 -28.74 7.42
C ARG A 227 0.49 -27.42 7.78
N ASN A 228 1.73 -27.23 7.33
CA ASN A 228 2.47 -25.98 7.48
C ASN A 228 1.75 -24.75 6.89
N THR A 229 1.04 -24.89 5.78
CA THR A 229 0.23 -23.86 5.13
C THR A 229 -1.19 -23.76 5.71
N GLY A 230 -1.56 -24.69 6.60
CA GLY A 230 -2.92 -24.84 7.11
C GLY A 230 -3.29 -23.88 8.25
N LYS A 231 -4.55 -23.97 8.66
CA LYS A 231 -5.10 -23.25 9.82
C LYS A 231 -5.35 -24.21 10.98
N ILE A 232 -5.15 -23.71 12.19
CA ILE A 232 -5.56 -24.31 13.45
C ILE A 232 -6.85 -23.63 13.90
N CYS A 233 -7.86 -24.42 14.23
CA CYS A 233 -9.18 -23.95 14.61
C CYS A 233 -9.41 -24.19 16.10
N ILE A 234 -9.67 -23.12 16.84
CA ILE A 234 -9.90 -23.12 18.29
C ILE A 234 -11.35 -22.70 18.54
N PHE A 235 -12.13 -23.57 19.16
CA PHE A 235 -13.51 -23.35 19.50
C PHE A 235 -13.67 -23.06 20.99
N THR A 236 -14.46 -22.04 21.33
CA THR A 236 -14.63 -21.56 22.70
C THR A 236 -16.00 -21.90 23.30
N ASN A 237 -16.10 -21.81 24.63
CA ASN A 237 -17.36 -21.98 25.38
C ASN A 237 -18.43 -20.92 25.02
N THR A 238 -18.01 -19.72 24.62
CA THR A 238 -18.86 -18.63 24.13
C THR A 238 -19.38 -18.86 22.70
N GLY A 239 -18.99 -19.97 22.06
CA GLY A 239 -19.46 -20.35 20.73
C GLY A 239 -18.73 -19.64 19.58
N ASN A 240 -17.52 -19.13 19.82
CA ASN A 240 -16.66 -18.56 18.78
C ASN A 240 -15.66 -19.57 18.25
N LEU A 241 -15.25 -19.37 16.99
CA LEU A 241 -14.14 -20.02 16.34
C LEU A 241 -13.04 -18.97 16.10
N HIS A 242 -11.85 -19.24 16.62
CA HIS A 242 -10.63 -18.51 16.36
C HIS A 242 -9.72 -19.35 15.47
N THR A 243 -9.22 -18.77 14.38
CA THR A 243 -8.30 -19.45 13.45
C THR A 243 -6.91 -18.86 13.52
N ILE A 244 -5.89 -19.72 13.62
CA ILE A 244 -4.47 -19.37 13.63
C ILE A 244 -3.81 -20.00 12.41
N LYS A 245 -2.96 -19.29 11.67
CA LYS A 245 -2.16 -19.92 10.62
C LYS A 245 -1.02 -20.69 11.26
N ALA A 246 -0.75 -21.92 10.82
CA ALA A 246 0.36 -22.70 11.36
C ALA A 246 1.73 -21.97 11.19
N GLN A 247 1.87 -21.17 10.13
CA GLN A 247 3.05 -20.33 9.88
C GLN A 247 3.25 -19.19 10.89
N ASP A 248 2.18 -18.73 11.55
CA ASP A 248 2.27 -17.67 12.57
C ASP A 248 2.82 -18.21 13.91
N LEU A 249 2.96 -19.54 14.04
CA LEU A 249 3.49 -20.20 15.22
C LEU A 249 4.98 -20.53 15.06
N PRO A 250 5.78 -20.43 16.13
CA PRO A 250 7.18 -20.82 16.09
C PRO A 250 7.29 -22.33 15.92
N GLN A 251 8.09 -22.75 14.94
CA GLN A 251 8.53 -24.14 14.81
C GLN A 251 9.77 -24.37 15.68
N GLY A 252 9.74 -25.40 16.52
CA GLY A 252 10.85 -25.67 17.45
C GLY A 252 10.85 -27.09 18.00
N LYS A 253 11.69 -27.33 19.00
CA LYS A 253 11.77 -28.63 19.68
C LYS A 253 10.64 -28.76 20.71
N LEU A 254 10.33 -30.01 21.08
CA LEU A 254 9.31 -30.30 22.11
C LEU A 254 9.60 -29.65 23.48
N LYS A 255 10.87 -29.35 23.81
CA LYS A 255 11.25 -28.68 25.06
C LYS A 255 11.20 -27.14 25.01
N ASP A 256 11.16 -26.55 23.82
CA ASP A 256 11.19 -25.09 23.67
C ASP A 256 9.85 -24.48 24.08
N LYS A 257 9.85 -23.26 24.61
CA LYS A 257 8.58 -22.58 24.92
C LYS A 257 7.91 -22.11 23.62
N GLY A 258 6.60 -22.28 23.54
CA GLY A 258 5.79 -21.69 22.47
C GLY A 258 5.51 -20.21 22.69
N ILE A 259 4.54 -19.68 21.96
CA ILE A 259 3.98 -18.33 22.19
C ILE A 259 2.52 -18.42 22.65
N PRO A 260 2.03 -17.46 23.46
CA PRO A 260 0.62 -17.41 23.80
C PRO A 260 -0.26 -17.32 22.55
N ILE A 261 -1.31 -18.12 22.47
CA ILE A 261 -2.25 -18.10 21.34
C ILE A 261 -2.96 -16.74 21.18
N ASP A 262 -3.14 -15.99 22.27
CA ASP A 262 -3.71 -14.65 22.30
C ASP A 262 -2.91 -13.68 21.41
N ASN A 263 -1.61 -13.90 21.24
CA ASN A 263 -0.75 -13.04 20.41
C ASN A 263 -0.95 -13.25 18.90
N VAL A 264 -1.44 -14.42 18.50
CA VAL A 264 -1.57 -14.83 17.08
C VAL A 264 -3.03 -15.01 16.65
N SER A 265 -3.96 -14.90 17.59
CA SER A 265 -5.40 -15.04 17.37
C SER A 265 -6.18 -13.85 17.96
N ASN A 266 -7.50 -13.94 17.89
CA ASN A 266 -8.41 -13.01 18.57
C ASN A 266 -9.00 -13.62 19.85
N PHE A 267 -8.47 -14.77 20.28
CA PHE A 267 -8.87 -15.42 21.52
C PHE A 267 -8.42 -14.58 22.72
N ASP A 268 -9.29 -14.49 23.72
CA ASP A 268 -9.03 -13.78 24.97
C ASP A 268 -9.22 -14.76 26.13
N ALA A 269 -8.11 -15.21 26.72
CA ALA A 269 -8.11 -16.17 27.82
C ALA A 269 -8.82 -15.65 29.08
N ALA A 270 -9.03 -14.32 29.22
CA ALA A 270 -9.76 -13.74 30.34
C ALA A 270 -11.28 -13.82 30.17
N ARG A 271 -11.77 -13.99 28.93
CA ARG A 271 -13.20 -13.98 28.60
C ARG A 271 -13.73 -15.32 28.11
N GLU A 272 -12.87 -16.12 27.49
CA GLU A 272 -13.26 -17.33 26.78
C GLU A 272 -12.40 -18.52 27.22
N GLN A 273 -12.98 -19.72 27.17
CA GLN A 273 -12.31 -20.98 27.45
C GLN A 273 -12.33 -21.87 26.22
N ILE A 274 -11.21 -22.52 25.94
CA ILE A 274 -11.09 -23.45 24.81
C ILE A 274 -11.82 -24.75 25.14
N VAL A 275 -12.79 -25.09 24.31
CA VAL A 275 -13.57 -26.33 24.44
C VAL A 275 -13.00 -27.41 23.52
N PHE A 276 -12.52 -27.02 22.34
CA PHE A 276 -12.02 -27.94 21.34
C PHE A 276 -11.05 -27.24 20.40
N ALA A 277 -10.02 -27.96 19.94
CA ALA A 277 -9.11 -27.49 18.90
C ALA A 277 -8.80 -28.61 17.92
N ALA A 278 -8.71 -28.27 16.64
CA ALA A 278 -8.37 -29.20 15.57
C ALA A 278 -7.72 -28.47 14.38
N SER A 279 -7.10 -29.22 13.48
CA SER A 279 -6.60 -28.68 12.22
C SER A 279 -7.76 -28.47 11.24
N GLN A 280 -7.67 -27.45 10.38
CA GLN A 280 -8.66 -27.23 9.32
C GLN A 280 -8.76 -28.45 8.39
N SER A 281 -7.64 -29.12 8.14
CA SER A 281 -7.59 -30.36 7.34
C SER A 281 -8.47 -31.45 7.95
N ASP A 282 -8.40 -31.66 9.27
CA ASP A 282 -9.29 -32.62 9.96
C ASP A 282 -10.75 -32.16 9.91
N LEU A 283 -11.02 -30.88 10.15
CA LEU A 283 -12.39 -30.36 10.11
C LEU A 283 -13.03 -30.60 8.74
N ASN A 284 -12.32 -30.38 7.65
CA ASN A 284 -12.84 -30.55 6.29
C ASN A 284 -13.23 -32.01 5.96
N LEU A 285 -12.77 -32.99 6.75
CA LEU A 285 -13.06 -34.42 6.55
C LEU A 285 -14.24 -34.92 7.39
N TYR A 286 -14.62 -34.20 8.43
CA TYR A 286 -15.52 -34.72 9.47
C TYR A 286 -16.63 -33.73 9.81
N ARG A 287 -17.68 -34.26 10.45
CA ARG A 287 -18.74 -33.44 11.07
C ARG A 287 -18.41 -33.19 12.53
N LEU A 288 -18.78 -32.02 13.04
CA LEU A 288 -18.67 -31.68 14.45
C LEU A 288 -20.02 -31.74 15.14
N ILE A 289 -20.03 -32.30 16.34
CA ILE A 289 -21.21 -32.35 17.20
C ILE A 289 -21.01 -31.28 18.27
N PHE A 290 -21.86 -30.27 18.27
CA PHE A 290 -21.88 -29.22 19.29
C PHE A 290 -22.89 -29.60 20.37
N ILE A 291 -22.47 -29.50 21.65
CA ILE A 291 -23.33 -29.70 22.80
C ILE A 291 -23.18 -28.51 23.74
N THR A 292 -24.32 -27.93 24.13
CA THR A 292 -24.37 -26.78 25.04
C THR A 292 -24.84 -27.16 26.44
N LYS A 293 -24.63 -26.25 27.39
CA LYS A 293 -24.98 -26.39 28.81
C LYS A 293 -26.48 -26.58 29.02
N GLN A 294 -27.31 -25.94 28.19
CA GLN A 294 -28.77 -26.11 28.16
C GLN A 294 -29.23 -27.35 27.37
N ALA A 295 -28.33 -28.31 27.13
CA ALA A 295 -28.59 -29.54 26.40
C ALA A 295 -29.06 -29.34 24.96
N MET A 296 -28.66 -28.25 24.29
CA MET A 296 -28.87 -28.13 22.85
C MET A 296 -27.76 -28.91 22.12
N VAL A 297 -28.15 -29.67 21.11
CA VAL A 297 -27.25 -30.49 20.28
C VAL A 297 -27.48 -30.22 18.80
N LYS A 298 -26.39 -30.23 18.03
CA LYS A 298 -26.45 -30.21 16.56
C LYS A 298 -25.20 -30.83 15.96
N MET A 299 -25.35 -31.36 14.76
CA MET A 299 -24.23 -31.69 13.89
C MET A 299 -23.98 -30.53 12.92
N VAL A 300 -22.73 -30.21 12.65
CA VAL A 300 -22.32 -29.19 11.68
C VAL A 300 -21.24 -29.78 10.79
N ASP A 301 -21.38 -29.65 9.48
CA ASP A 301 -20.33 -29.99 8.54
C ASP A 301 -19.06 -29.15 8.82
N GLY A 302 -17.90 -29.80 8.89
CA GLY A 302 -16.67 -29.10 9.26
C GLY A 302 -16.20 -28.08 8.22
N GLY A 303 -16.63 -28.21 6.96
CA GLY A 303 -16.38 -27.23 5.91
C GLY A 303 -17.03 -25.86 6.17
N GLU A 304 -18.08 -25.78 7.01
CA GLU A 304 -18.67 -24.49 7.44
C GLU A 304 -17.68 -23.61 8.21
N PHE A 305 -16.60 -24.19 8.71
CA PHE A 305 -15.57 -23.52 9.50
C PHE A 305 -14.34 -23.10 8.68
N ASP A 306 -14.27 -23.42 7.38
CA ASP A 306 -13.26 -22.81 6.51
C ASP A 306 -13.65 -21.37 6.18
N VAL A 307 -13.21 -20.46 7.04
CA VAL A 307 -13.51 -19.04 6.96
C VAL A 307 -12.25 -18.22 6.72
N ALA A 308 -12.41 -17.08 6.03
CA ALA A 308 -11.33 -16.14 5.81
C ALA A 308 -11.03 -15.26 7.04
N LYS A 309 -12.04 -15.00 7.89
CA LYS A 309 -11.90 -14.15 9.07
C LYS A 309 -11.24 -14.91 10.21
N LYS A 310 -10.35 -14.24 10.95
CA LYS A 310 -9.65 -14.81 12.13
C LYS A 310 -10.58 -15.22 13.27
N CYS A 311 -11.73 -14.55 13.41
CA CYS A 311 -12.73 -14.85 14.43
C CYS A 311 -14.13 -14.83 13.81
N VAL A 312 -14.92 -15.87 14.06
CA VAL A 312 -16.33 -15.97 13.63
C VAL A 312 -17.16 -16.70 14.69
N ALA A 313 -18.47 -16.46 14.71
CA ALA A 313 -19.39 -17.28 15.50
C ALA A 313 -19.43 -18.71 14.93
N ALA A 314 -19.07 -19.70 15.75
CA ALA A 314 -19.15 -21.12 15.44
C ALA A 314 -20.54 -21.71 15.72
N THR A 315 -21.25 -21.14 16.69
CA THR A 315 -22.63 -21.51 16.99
C THR A 315 -23.44 -20.33 17.53
N LYS A 316 -24.75 -20.34 17.27
CA LYS A 316 -25.67 -19.45 17.97
C LYS A 316 -26.01 -20.06 19.34
N LEU A 317 -25.85 -19.28 20.39
CA LEU A 317 -26.21 -19.65 21.76
C LEU A 317 -27.43 -18.87 22.21
N ASN A 318 -28.22 -19.48 23.10
CA ASN A 318 -29.26 -18.76 23.83
C ASN A 318 -28.64 -17.95 24.96
N GLU A 319 -29.41 -17.02 25.53
CA GLU A 319 -28.98 -16.24 26.67
C GLU A 319 -28.65 -17.16 27.87
N GLY A 320 -27.46 -16.99 28.44
CA GLY A 320 -26.93 -17.81 29.54
C GLY A 320 -26.53 -19.24 29.15
N ASP A 321 -26.46 -19.57 27.86
CA ASP A 321 -25.97 -20.86 27.37
C ASP A 321 -24.49 -20.79 26.96
N GLU A 322 -23.81 -21.92 27.02
CA GLU A 322 -22.38 -22.06 26.74
C GLU A 322 -22.13 -23.42 26.07
N VAL A 323 -21.18 -23.50 25.15
CA VAL A 323 -20.71 -24.77 24.59
C VAL A 323 -19.90 -25.51 25.66
N ILE A 324 -20.30 -26.74 25.99
CA ILE A 324 -19.61 -27.57 26.99
C ILE A 324 -18.68 -28.60 26.34
N ARG A 325 -19.04 -29.06 25.14
CA ARG A 325 -18.30 -30.09 24.43
C ARG A 325 -18.53 -29.97 22.94
N ILE A 326 -17.44 -30.13 22.20
CA ILE A 326 -17.48 -30.39 20.77
C ILE A 326 -16.81 -31.74 20.54
N GLY A 327 -17.48 -32.60 19.76
CA GLY A 327 -16.95 -33.89 19.35
C GLY A 327 -16.74 -33.94 17.85
N LEU A 328 -15.63 -34.53 17.42
CA LEU A 328 -15.38 -34.83 16.01
C LEU A 328 -15.98 -36.21 15.69
N LEU A 329 -16.98 -36.25 14.82
CA LEU A 329 -17.68 -37.48 14.46
C LEU A 329 -16.77 -38.33 13.56
N LYS A 330 -16.27 -39.43 14.11
CA LYS A 330 -15.48 -40.44 13.40
C LYS A 330 -16.24 -41.77 13.45
N THR A 331 -15.99 -42.55 14.50
CA THR A 331 -16.44 -43.94 14.69
C THR A 331 -17.50 -44.06 15.78
N GLN A 332 -17.81 -42.98 16.49
CA GLN A 332 -18.76 -42.99 17.60
C GLN A 332 -20.19 -43.22 17.08
N LYS A 333 -20.97 -43.99 17.85
CA LYS A 333 -22.35 -44.36 17.47
C LYS A 333 -23.40 -43.78 18.41
N THR A 334 -23.08 -43.72 19.70
CA THR A 334 -24.01 -43.20 20.71
C THR A 334 -23.37 -42.09 21.53
N ILE A 335 -24.19 -41.20 22.06
CA ILE A 335 -23.77 -40.14 22.97
C ILE A 335 -24.45 -40.35 24.31
N VAL A 336 -23.73 -40.05 25.39
CA VAL A 336 -24.27 -39.98 26.74
C VAL A 336 -24.17 -38.55 27.25
N LEU A 337 -25.30 -37.99 27.63
CA LEU A 337 -25.41 -36.69 28.27
C LEU A 337 -25.59 -36.90 29.78
N GLN A 338 -24.74 -36.26 30.57
CA GLN A 338 -24.81 -36.25 32.03
C GLN A 338 -25.14 -34.85 32.52
N THR A 339 -26.11 -34.77 33.42
CA THR A 339 -26.51 -33.54 34.10
C THR A 339 -25.75 -33.31 35.41
N GLN A 340 -25.85 -32.10 35.96
CA GLN A 340 -25.33 -31.79 37.30
C GLN A 340 -26.03 -32.62 38.37
N ASN A 341 -27.33 -32.92 38.20
CA ASN A 341 -28.10 -33.77 39.11
C ASN A 341 -27.97 -35.28 38.84
N HIS A 342 -26.91 -35.71 38.15
CA HIS A 342 -26.56 -37.11 37.88
C HIS A 342 -27.64 -37.90 37.11
N TYR A 343 -28.43 -37.23 36.28
CA TYR A 343 -29.21 -37.89 35.23
C TYR A 343 -28.36 -38.17 34.01
N PHE A 344 -28.50 -39.39 33.48
CA PHE A 344 -27.82 -39.87 32.29
C PHE A 344 -28.83 -40.19 31.19
N LEU A 345 -28.61 -39.66 29.99
CA LEU A 345 -29.36 -40.02 28.80
C LEU A 345 -28.40 -40.52 27.72
N ARG A 346 -28.59 -41.78 27.28
CA ARG A 346 -27.87 -42.36 26.14
C ARG A 346 -28.79 -42.47 24.94
N PHE A 347 -28.38 -41.96 23.79
CA PHE A 347 -29.13 -42.07 22.54
C PHE A 347 -28.20 -42.16 21.32
N PRO A 348 -28.69 -42.65 20.16
CA PRO A 348 -27.92 -42.73 18.92
C PRO A 348 -27.58 -41.35 18.36
N LEU A 349 -26.37 -41.19 17.82
CA LEU A 349 -25.92 -39.93 17.20
C LEU A 349 -26.75 -39.54 15.97
N GLU A 350 -27.35 -40.52 15.29
CA GLU A 350 -28.27 -40.32 14.15
C GLU A 350 -29.49 -39.47 14.48
N GLU A 351 -29.89 -39.40 15.76
CA GLU A 351 -30.99 -38.53 16.19
C GLU A 351 -30.61 -37.04 16.26
N ILE A 352 -29.32 -36.71 16.13
CA ILE A 352 -28.83 -35.33 16.10
C ILE A 352 -28.86 -34.83 14.66
N PRO A 353 -29.73 -33.85 14.32
CA PRO A 353 -29.81 -33.35 12.97
C PRO A 353 -28.60 -32.50 12.61
N GLU A 354 -28.19 -32.61 11.35
CA GLU A 354 -27.25 -31.69 10.73
C GLU A 354 -27.89 -30.31 10.53
N LYS A 355 -27.16 -29.26 10.91
CA LYS A 355 -27.56 -27.86 10.83
C LYS A 355 -26.37 -26.99 10.43
N LYS A 356 -26.66 -25.81 9.90
CA LYS A 356 -25.65 -24.78 9.65
C LYS A 356 -25.11 -24.18 10.95
N LYS A 357 -23.91 -23.61 10.92
CA LYS A 357 -23.27 -23.06 12.12
C LYS A 357 -24.10 -21.98 12.84
N ALA A 358 -24.87 -21.17 12.10
CA ALA A 358 -25.73 -20.12 12.69
C ALA A 358 -27.00 -20.63 13.39
N ALA A 359 -27.31 -21.93 13.31
CA ALA A 359 -28.47 -22.52 14.00
C ALA A 359 -28.18 -22.80 15.49
N ILE A 360 -29.21 -22.75 16.32
CA ILE A 360 -29.12 -23.11 17.76
C ILE A 360 -28.99 -24.62 17.94
N GLY A 361 -29.68 -25.41 17.11
CA GLY A 361 -29.74 -26.87 17.22
C GLY A 361 -31.09 -27.36 17.75
N VAL A 362 -31.13 -28.60 18.23
CA VAL A 362 -32.32 -29.22 18.82
C VAL A 362 -32.04 -29.68 20.25
N ARG A 363 -33.08 -29.86 21.06
CA ARG A 363 -32.90 -30.33 22.44
C ARG A 363 -32.42 -31.77 22.47
N GLY A 364 -31.28 -32.02 23.08
CA GLY A 364 -30.67 -33.33 23.28
C GLY A 364 -31.25 -34.07 24.48
N MET A 365 -31.44 -33.36 25.60
CA MET A 365 -31.98 -33.90 26.84
C MET A 365 -32.95 -32.92 27.48
N LYS A 366 -34.03 -33.43 28.07
CA LYS A 366 -34.97 -32.62 28.84
C LYS A 366 -34.45 -32.42 30.26
N LEU A 367 -33.89 -31.23 30.50
CA LEU A 367 -33.34 -30.83 31.79
C LEU A 367 -34.44 -30.58 32.83
N GLY A 368 -34.11 -30.86 34.10
CA GLY A 368 -34.93 -30.49 35.25
C GLY A 368 -34.87 -28.98 35.54
N LYS A 369 -35.69 -28.52 36.49
CA LYS A 369 -35.64 -27.12 36.95
C LYS A 369 -34.27 -26.87 37.60
N ASN A 370 -33.58 -25.81 37.18
CA ASN A 370 -32.24 -25.43 37.63
C ASN A 370 -31.18 -26.53 37.41
N ASP A 371 -31.36 -27.39 36.41
CA ASP A 371 -30.39 -28.41 36.02
C ASP A 371 -29.68 -27.99 34.72
N ALA A 372 -28.46 -28.50 34.52
CA ALA A 372 -27.64 -28.23 33.35
C ALA A 372 -26.81 -29.46 33.01
N LEU A 373 -26.34 -29.55 31.75
CA LEU A 373 -25.34 -30.55 31.41
C LEU A 373 -24.02 -30.25 32.10
N SER A 374 -23.38 -31.30 32.60
CA SER A 374 -22.07 -31.27 33.26
C SER A 374 -21.00 -32.00 32.47
N GLN A 375 -21.35 -33.14 31.86
CA GLN A 375 -20.41 -33.98 31.11
C GLN A 375 -21.07 -34.59 29.87
N VAL A 376 -20.26 -34.85 28.85
CA VAL A 376 -20.68 -35.46 27.58
C VAL A 376 -19.68 -36.53 27.19
N TYR A 377 -20.19 -37.71 26.87
CA TYR A 377 -19.39 -38.85 26.45
C TYR A 377 -19.82 -39.31 25.07
N PHE A 378 -18.87 -39.49 24.17
CA PHE A 378 -19.10 -40.15 22.89
C PHE A 378 -18.64 -41.59 23.01
N LEU A 379 -19.50 -42.54 22.64
CA LEU A 379 -19.25 -43.96 22.80
C LEU A 379 -19.12 -44.66 21.46
N GLU A 380 -18.14 -45.54 21.37
CA GLU A 380 -17.96 -46.55 20.34
C GLU A 380 -18.47 -47.90 20.85
N ASP A 381 -18.73 -48.86 19.95
CA ASP A 381 -19.30 -50.16 20.34
C ASP A 381 -18.36 -51.00 21.23
N VAL A 382 -17.05 -50.75 21.17
CA VAL A 382 -16.02 -51.62 21.76
C VAL A 382 -15.40 -51.03 23.04
N ASP A 383 -15.49 -49.72 23.26
CA ASP A 383 -14.79 -49.04 24.36
C ASP A 383 -15.59 -49.01 25.67
N LEU A 384 -15.06 -49.63 26.73
CA LEU A 384 -15.61 -49.55 28.08
C LEU A 384 -15.38 -48.16 28.68
N SER A 385 -16.35 -47.26 28.48
CA SER A 385 -16.35 -45.94 29.12
C SER A 385 -17.02 -45.96 30.48
N VAL A 386 -16.40 -45.34 31.48
CA VAL A 386 -16.91 -45.28 32.86
C VAL A 386 -17.02 -43.83 33.31
N ALA A 387 -18.14 -43.46 33.93
CA ALA A 387 -18.30 -42.19 34.63
C ALA A 387 -18.27 -42.41 36.15
N ALA A 388 -17.57 -41.53 36.87
CA ALA A 388 -17.59 -41.53 38.33
C ALA A 388 -18.72 -40.61 38.84
N VAL A 389 -19.62 -41.16 39.65
CA VAL A 389 -20.71 -40.42 40.30
C VAL A 389 -20.66 -40.74 41.78
N GLU A 390 -20.46 -39.72 42.62
CA GLU A 390 -20.45 -39.86 44.09
C GLU A 390 -19.58 -41.04 44.59
N GLY A 391 -18.43 -41.28 43.96
CA GLY A 391 -17.49 -42.36 44.31
C GLY A 391 -17.81 -43.73 43.71
N LYS A 392 -18.89 -43.88 42.94
CA LYS A 392 -19.23 -45.11 42.20
C LYS A 392 -18.91 -44.99 40.71
N SER A 393 -18.40 -46.08 40.15
CA SER A 393 -18.12 -46.23 38.72
C SER A 393 -19.35 -46.75 37.96
N ILE A 394 -19.86 -45.94 37.03
CA ILE A 394 -20.98 -46.29 36.16
C ILE A 394 -20.44 -46.63 34.77
N ALA A 395 -20.60 -47.88 34.35
CA ALA A 395 -20.32 -48.27 32.96
C ALA A 395 -21.34 -47.62 32.01
N LEU A 396 -20.89 -46.71 31.17
CA LEU A 396 -21.77 -45.93 30.28
C LEU A 396 -22.39 -46.80 29.18
N ASN A 397 -21.70 -47.87 28.76
CA ASN A 397 -22.17 -48.79 27.73
C ASN A 397 -23.34 -49.68 28.20
N THR A 398 -23.56 -49.81 29.51
CA THR A 398 -24.69 -50.57 30.05
C THR A 398 -25.96 -49.72 30.19
N LEU A 399 -25.85 -48.40 30.00
CA LEU A 399 -27.01 -47.52 29.99
C LEU A 399 -27.94 -47.90 28.82
N LYS A 400 -29.23 -48.03 29.13
CA LYS A 400 -30.27 -48.30 28.14
C LYS A 400 -30.30 -47.15 27.12
N ILE A 401 -30.23 -47.52 25.84
CA ILE A 401 -30.43 -46.58 24.74
C ILE A 401 -31.90 -46.14 24.75
N ALA A 402 -32.11 -44.84 24.78
CA ALA A 402 -33.41 -44.17 24.68
C ALA A 402 -33.38 -43.18 23.52
N SER A 403 -34.50 -42.53 23.26
CA SER A 403 -34.57 -41.46 22.28
C SER A 403 -34.02 -40.14 22.83
N ARG A 404 -33.54 -39.29 21.92
CA ARG A 404 -33.22 -37.88 22.17
C ARG A 404 -34.43 -37.19 22.80
N ASP A 405 -34.16 -36.14 23.57
CA ASP A 405 -35.16 -35.34 24.28
C ASP A 405 -35.84 -36.08 25.46
N GLY A 406 -35.31 -37.23 25.87
CA GLY A 406 -35.68 -37.89 27.12
C GLY A 406 -35.18 -37.14 28.36
N ARG A 407 -35.74 -37.46 29.53
CA ARG A 407 -35.23 -36.98 30.84
C ARG A 407 -34.01 -37.76 31.33
N GLY A 408 -33.69 -38.89 30.72
CA GLY A 408 -32.66 -39.81 31.21
C GLY A 408 -33.04 -40.51 32.51
N GLN A 409 -32.09 -41.24 33.09
CA GLN A 409 -32.24 -41.95 34.37
C GLN A 409 -31.28 -41.34 35.38
N LYS A 410 -31.77 -41.08 36.59
CA LYS A 410 -30.90 -40.68 37.71
C LYS A 410 -30.04 -41.87 38.12
N LYS A 411 -28.75 -41.61 38.34
CA LYS A 411 -27.82 -42.57 38.91
C LYS A 411 -27.23 -41.97 40.19
N THR A 412 -27.00 -42.82 41.18
CA THR A 412 -26.59 -42.50 42.55
C THR A 412 -25.67 -43.57 43.08
#